data_AF-A0A933XZV0-F1
#
_entry.id   AF-A0A933XZV0-F1
#
_cell.length_a   1.000
_cell.length_b   1.000
_cell.length_c   1.000
_cell.angle_alpha   90.00
_cell.angle_beta   90.00
_cell.angle_gamma   90.00
#
_symmetry.space_group_name_H-M   'P 1'
#
loop_
_entity.id
_entity.type
_entity.pdbx_description
1 polymer ?
#
loop_
_entity_poly.entity_id
_entity_poly.type
_entity_poly.pdbx_seq_one_letter_code
_entity_poly.pdbx_strand_id
1 'polypeptide(L)'
;MAYADGELGAAARREFEARLANEPALVREVAEHLRLDVLARSAAGPEPADFEWKRLSRDTLQRGGLGLGWTLLLVGALALLVWSGWTIAVCELDLAAKLALAAVGLGVVLVGAFTLRARLATLHLDPYRDIER
;
A
#
# COMPACT_ATOMS: atom_id res chain seq x y z
N MET A 1 15.41 3.47 19.11
CA MET A 1 14.77 4.02 20.34
C MET A 1 13.41 4.52 19.90
N ALA A 2 12.29 4.03 20.45
CA ALA A 2 10.94 4.20 19.86
C ALA A 2 10.54 5.65 19.50
N TYR A 3 11.11 6.67 20.16
CA TYR A 3 10.94 8.08 19.77
C TYR A 3 11.61 8.44 18.44
N ALA A 4 12.87 8.02 18.24
CA ALA A 4 13.64 8.25 17.02
C ALA A 4 13.07 7.46 15.82
N ASP A 5 12.53 6.27 16.10
CA ASP A 5 11.92 5.38 15.10
C ASP A 5 10.46 5.78 14.77
N GLY A 6 9.90 6.77 15.48
CA GLY A 6 8.53 7.26 15.27
C GLY A 6 7.42 6.32 15.75
N GLU A 7 7.77 5.28 16.51
CA GLU A 7 6.86 4.22 16.96
C GLU A 7 6.06 4.58 18.23
N LEU A 8 6.34 5.73 18.85
CA LEU A 8 5.57 6.21 20.00
C LEU A 8 4.18 6.68 19.58
N GLY A 9 3.15 6.13 20.23
CA GLY A 9 1.79 6.65 20.15
C GLY A 9 1.66 8.10 20.65
N ALA A 10 0.61 8.81 20.22
CA ALA A 10 0.47 10.26 20.42
C ALA A 10 0.45 10.73 21.90
N ALA A 11 0.04 9.88 22.84
CA ALA A 11 0.09 10.20 24.27
C ALA A 11 1.53 10.08 24.81
N ALA A 12 2.18 8.93 24.56
CA ALA A 12 3.55 8.66 24.99
C ALA A 12 4.56 9.62 24.35
N ARG A 13 4.31 10.04 23.10
CA ARG A 13 5.15 11.03 22.41
C ARG A 13 5.13 12.40 23.09
N ARG A 14 3.95 12.88 23.49
CA ARG A 14 3.82 14.18 24.19
C ARG A 14 4.50 14.17 25.56
N GLU A 15 4.39 13.06 26.29
CA GLU A 15 5.10 12.88 27.56
C GLU A 15 6.63 12.89 27.36
N PHE A 16 7.11 12.19 26.33
CA PHE A 16 8.54 12.16 26.00
C PHE A 16 9.07 13.53 25.55
N GLU A 17 8.31 14.29 24.77
CA GLU A 17 8.65 15.66 24.36
C GLU A 17 8.70 16.63 25.56
N ALA A 18 7.80 16.47 26.54
CA ALA A 18 7.85 17.24 27.78
C ALA A 18 9.11 16.94 28.61
N ARG A 19 9.61 15.70 28.60
CA ARG A 19 10.87 15.33 29.25
C ARG A 19 12.09 15.90 28.52
N LEU A 20 12.09 15.85 27.19
CA LEU A 20 13.13 16.47 26.35
C LEU A 20 13.32 17.97 26.65
N ALA A 21 12.26 18.70 26.93
CA ALA A 21 12.34 20.13 27.28
C ALA A 21 13.05 20.40 28.62
N ASN A 22 13.06 19.43 29.53
CA ASN A 22 13.55 19.60 30.90
C ASN A 22 14.86 18.84 31.18
N GLU A 23 15.24 17.88 30.33
CA GLU A 23 16.40 16.99 30.50
C GLU A 23 17.42 17.20 29.37
N PRO A 24 18.42 18.10 29.51
CA PRO A 24 19.39 18.37 28.44
C PRO A 24 20.29 17.18 28.10
N ALA A 25 20.49 16.23 29.03
CA ALA A 25 21.22 14.99 28.76
C ALA A 25 20.46 14.09 27.77
N LEU A 26 19.13 14.00 27.93
CA LEU A 26 18.24 13.22 27.05
C LEU A 26 18.21 13.80 25.64
N VAL A 27 18.26 15.13 25.50
CA VAL A 27 18.35 15.81 24.20
C VAL A 27 19.59 15.37 23.43
N ARG A 28 20.75 15.28 24.08
CA ARG A 28 21.99 14.85 23.43
C ARG A 28 21.93 13.39 22.99
N GLU A 29 21.39 12.51 23.84
CA GLU A 29 21.25 11.08 23.55
C GLU A 29 20.34 10.85 22.34
N VAL A 30 19.19 11.53 22.30
CA VAL A 30 18.27 11.50 21.14
C VAL A 30 18.95 12.05 19.89
N ALA A 31 19.71 13.15 20.01
CA ALA A 31 20.44 13.72 18.87
C ALA A 31 21.53 12.77 18.33
N GLU A 32 22.25 12.05 19.18
CA GLU A 32 23.22 11.03 18.75
C GLU A 32 22.54 9.87 18.04
N HIS A 33 21.41 9.37 18.57
CA HIS A 33 20.65 8.31 17.91
C HIS A 33 20.12 8.74 16.54
N LEU A 34 19.56 9.94 16.42
CA LEU A 34 19.12 10.49 15.13
C LEU A 34 20.29 10.62 14.14
N ARG A 35 21.46 11.06 14.62
CA ARG A 35 22.67 11.17 13.79
C ARG A 35 23.14 9.80 13.30
N LEU A 36 23.13 8.79 14.16
CA LEU A 36 23.51 7.42 13.80
C LEU A 36 22.54 6.80 12.79
N ASP A 37 21.24 7.05 12.93
CA ASP A 37 20.23 6.57 11.99
C ASP A 37 20.42 7.20 10.60
N VAL A 38 20.66 8.51 10.52
CA VAL A 38 21.01 9.19 9.27
C VAL A 38 22.28 8.60 8.64
N LEU A 39 23.32 8.36 9.44
CA LEU A 39 24.55 7.73 8.99
C LEU A 39 24.31 6.32 8.45
N ALA A 40 23.54 5.49 9.17
CA ALA A 40 23.21 4.14 8.77
C ALA A 40 22.45 4.09 7.45
N ARG A 41 21.45 4.97 7.27
CA ARG A 41 20.70 5.13 6.01
C ARG A 41 21.58 5.58 4.86
N SER A 42 22.55 6.46 5.12
CA SER A 42 23.49 6.95 4.09
C SER A 42 24.59 5.94 3.73
N ALA A 43 24.92 5.02 4.64
CA ALA A 43 25.94 4.00 4.46
C ALA A 43 25.40 2.75 3.75
N ALA A 44 24.08 2.55 3.74
CA ALA A 44 23.44 1.53 2.94
C ALA A 44 23.61 1.88 1.45
N GLY A 45 24.50 1.15 0.78
CA GLY A 45 24.59 1.19 -0.68
C GLY A 45 23.33 0.61 -1.34
N PRO A 46 23.13 0.85 -2.65
CA PRO A 46 21.99 0.29 -3.38
C PRO A 46 21.97 -1.23 -3.28
N GLU A 47 20.80 -1.81 -3.00
CA GLU A 47 20.68 -3.25 -2.83
C GLU A 47 20.86 -3.95 -4.20
N PRO A 48 21.43 -5.16 -4.25
CA PRO A 48 21.54 -5.92 -5.51
C PRO A 48 20.20 -6.09 -6.22
N ALA A 49 19.10 -6.18 -5.46
CA ALA A 49 17.75 -6.24 -5.99
C ALA A 49 17.37 -4.99 -6.79
N ASP A 50 17.82 -3.81 -6.38
CA ASP A 50 17.48 -2.54 -7.04
C ASP A 50 18.05 -2.48 -8.47
N PHE A 51 19.21 -3.07 -8.69
CA PHE A 51 19.84 -3.14 -10.01
C PHE A 51 19.06 -4.04 -10.98
N GLU A 52 18.63 -5.22 -10.51
CA GLU A 52 17.80 -6.11 -11.31
C GLU A 52 16.44 -5.48 -11.59
N TRP A 53 15.81 -4.83 -10.61
CA TRP A 53 14.57 -4.08 -10.83
C TRP A 53 14.72 -2.94 -11.83
N LYS A 54 15.80 -2.14 -11.76
CA LYS A 54 16.09 -1.10 -12.76
C LYS A 54 16.24 -1.70 -14.16
N ARG A 55 16.98 -2.81 -14.29
CA ARG A 55 17.15 -3.51 -15.57
C ARG A 55 15.80 -3.98 -16.12
N LEU A 56 14.98 -4.60 -15.27
CA LEU A 56 13.70 -5.17 -15.62
C LEU A 56 12.63 -4.10 -15.94
N SER A 57 12.67 -2.97 -15.24
CA SER A 57 11.80 -1.81 -15.50
C SER A 57 12.09 -1.12 -16.84
N ARG A 58 13.27 -1.34 -17.42
CA ARG A 58 13.66 -0.84 -18.75
C ARG A 58 13.32 -1.83 -19.88
N ASP A 59 12.92 -3.05 -19.54
CA ASP A 59 12.52 -4.05 -20.53
C ASP A 59 11.14 -3.71 -21.11
N THR A 60 11.10 -3.47 -22.42
CA THR A 60 9.89 -3.17 -23.18
C THR A 60 8.89 -4.32 -23.13
N LEU A 61 9.36 -5.58 -23.09
CA LEU A 61 8.49 -6.75 -22.98
C LEU A 61 7.81 -6.80 -21.62
N GLN A 62 8.52 -6.50 -20.55
CA GLN A 62 7.95 -6.44 -19.21
C GLN A 62 6.91 -5.32 -19.08
N ARG A 63 7.25 -4.10 -19.51
CA ARG A 63 6.32 -2.95 -19.43
C ARG A 63 5.09 -3.17 -20.31
N GLY A 64 5.29 -3.64 -21.53
CA GLY A 64 4.21 -3.94 -22.47
C GLY A 64 3.34 -5.10 -21.99
N GLY A 65 3.95 -6.17 -21.49
CA GLY A 65 3.27 -7.35 -20.95
C GLY A 65 2.42 -7.02 -19.72
N LEU A 66 2.95 -6.22 -18.79
CA LEU A 66 2.19 -5.74 -17.64
C LEU A 66 1.01 -4.86 -18.06
N GLY A 67 1.22 -3.91 -18.98
CA GLY A 67 0.15 -3.04 -19.46
C GLY A 67 -0.96 -3.80 -20.19
N LEU A 68 -0.59 -4.70 -21.10
CA LEU A 68 -1.54 -5.54 -21.84
C LEU A 68 -2.26 -6.51 -20.90
N GLY A 69 -1.54 -7.12 -19.96
CA GLY A 69 -2.10 -8.01 -18.94
C GLY A 69 -3.17 -7.31 -18.08
N TRP A 70 -2.88 -6.11 -17.58
CA TRP A 70 -3.86 -5.30 -16.85
C TRP A 70 -5.07 -4.93 -17.72
N THR A 71 -4.84 -4.60 -18.99
CA THR A 71 -5.93 -4.27 -19.91
C THR A 71 -6.87 -5.46 -20.12
N LEU A 72 -6.32 -6.64 -20.44
CA LEU A 72 -7.10 -7.86 -20.61
C LEU A 72 -7.83 -8.25 -19.32
N LEU A 73 -7.16 -8.13 -18.17
CA LEU A 73 -7.75 -8.41 -16.86
C LEU A 73 -8.96 -7.51 -16.59
N LEU A 74 -8.83 -6.19 -16.81
CA LEU A 74 -9.91 -5.23 -16.58
C LEU A 74 -11.09 -5.45 -17.54
N VAL A 75 -10.81 -5.67 -18.82
CA VAL A 75 -11.84 -5.96 -19.83
C VAL A 75 -12.56 -7.27 -19.52
N GLY A 76 -11.82 -8.34 -19.19
CA GLY A 76 -12.38 -9.63 -18.81
C GLY A 76 -13.22 -9.56 -17.53
N ALA A 77 -12.73 -8.85 -16.51
CA ALA A 77 -13.47 -8.64 -15.27
C ALA A 77 -14.79 -7.89 -15.51
N LEU A 78 -14.76 -6.83 -16.33
CA LEU A 78 -15.97 -6.09 -16.70
C LEU A 78 -16.96 -6.96 -17.47
N ALA A 79 -16.48 -7.74 -18.45
CA ALA A 79 -17.32 -8.67 -19.21
C ALA A 79 -17.98 -9.71 -18.30
N LEU A 80 -17.24 -10.27 -17.34
CA LEU A 80 -17.77 -11.22 -16.36
C LEU A 80 -18.82 -10.58 -15.44
N LEU A 81 -18.63 -9.34 -15.00
CA LEU A 81 -19.61 -8.62 -14.19
C LEU A 81 -20.91 -8.39 -14.96
N VAL A 82 -20.81 -7.96 -16.23
CA VAL A 82 -22.00 -7.78 -17.10
C VAL A 82 -22.70 -9.11 -17.35
N TRP A 83 -21.94 -10.15 -17.71
CA TRP A 83 -22.47 -11.48 -17.99
C TRP A 83 -23.14 -12.10 -16.77
N SER A 84 -22.52 -12.02 -15.60
CA SER A 84 -23.09 -12.54 -14.35
C SER A 84 -24.36 -11.77 -13.96
N GLY A 85 -24.36 -10.44 -14.07
CA GLY A 85 -25.56 -9.63 -13.84
C GLY A 85 -26.71 -10.00 -14.77
N TRP A 86 -26.42 -10.17 -16.08
CA TRP A 86 -27.40 -10.65 -17.04
C TRP A 86 -27.92 -12.06 -16.71
N THR A 87 -27.01 -12.99 -16.37
CA THR A 87 -27.36 -14.36 -16.03
C THR A 87 -28.28 -14.43 -14.81
N ILE A 88 -27.99 -13.65 -13.77
CA ILE A 88 -28.83 -13.55 -12.57
C ILE A 88 -30.23 -13.01 -12.92
N ALA A 89 -30.31 -12.03 -13.83
CA ALA A 89 -31.57 -11.45 -14.25
C ALA A 89 -32.47 -12.47 -14.96
N VAL A 90 -31.91 -13.23 -15.91
CA VAL A 90 -32.66 -14.18 -16.76
C VAL A 90 -32.92 -15.53 -16.10
N CYS A 91 -32.12 -15.94 -15.12
CA CYS A 91 -32.26 -17.24 -14.47
C CYS A 91 -33.62 -17.41 -13.76
N GLU A 92 -34.18 -18.62 -13.83
CA GLU A 92 -35.40 -19.03 -13.10
C GLU A 92 -35.08 -19.34 -11.64
N LEU A 93 -34.58 -18.35 -10.92
CA LEU A 93 -34.42 -18.40 -9.46
C LEU A 93 -35.49 -17.54 -8.80
N ASP A 94 -35.89 -17.96 -7.60
CA ASP A 94 -36.72 -17.13 -6.73
C ASP A 94 -36.04 -15.78 -6.46
N LEU A 95 -36.86 -14.74 -6.25
CA LEU A 95 -36.38 -13.37 -6.06
C LEU A 95 -35.42 -13.27 -4.86
N ALA A 96 -35.68 -14.00 -3.77
CA ALA A 96 -34.81 -14.01 -2.61
C ALA A 96 -33.41 -14.55 -2.95
N ALA A 97 -33.34 -15.62 -3.75
CA ALA A 97 -32.07 -16.19 -4.20
C ALA A 97 -31.31 -15.24 -5.12
N LYS A 98 -32.00 -14.52 -6.03
CA LYS A 98 -31.39 -13.48 -6.88
C LYS A 98 -30.79 -12.34 -6.06
N LEU A 99 -31.53 -11.85 -5.06
CA LEU A 99 -31.06 -10.78 -4.18
C LEU A 99 -29.87 -11.23 -3.33
N ALA A 100 -29.89 -12.45 -2.81
CA ALA A 100 -28.75 -13.01 -2.06
C ALA A 100 -27.49 -13.11 -2.94
N LEU A 101 -27.62 -13.61 -4.18
CA LEU A 101 -26.48 -13.70 -5.10
C LEU A 101 -25.94 -12.32 -5.49
N ALA A 102 -26.84 -11.37 -5.77
CA ALA A 102 -26.47 -9.99 -6.10
C ALA A 102 -25.78 -9.29 -4.91
N ALA A 103 -26.25 -9.52 -3.68
CA ALA A 103 -25.66 -8.97 -2.47
C ALA A 103 -24.24 -9.50 -2.24
N VAL A 104 -23.99 -10.80 -2.46
CA VAL A 104 -22.63 -11.38 -2.38
C VAL A 104 -21.71 -10.75 -3.43
N GLY A 105 -22.16 -10.69 -4.69
CA GLY A 105 -21.39 -10.08 -5.78
C GLY A 105 -21.05 -8.62 -5.51
N LEU A 106 -22.04 -7.83 -5.08
CA LEU A 106 -21.86 -6.42 -4.72
C LEU A 106 -20.91 -6.27 -3.52
N GLY A 107 -21.03 -7.13 -2.51
CA GLY A 107 -20.14 -7.15 -1.36
C GLY A 107 -18.67 -7.34 -1.75
N VAL A 108 -18.38 -8.29 -2.64
CA VAL A 108 -17.01 -8.52 -3.14
C VAL A 108 -16.49 -7.29 -3.90
N VAL A 109 -17.31 -6.69 -4.77
CA VAL A 109 -16.94 -5.47 -5.52
C VAL A 109 -16.66 -4.31 -4.57
N LEU A 110 -17.50 -4.10 -3.56
CA LEU A 110 -17.30 -3.02 -2.58
C LEU A 110 -16.05 -3.22 -1.74
N VAL A 111 -15.82 -4.42 -1.20
CA VAL A 111 -14.59 -4.72 -0.44
C VAL A 111 -13.36 -4.51 -1.31
N GLY A 112 -13.38 -4.98 -2.56
CA GLY A 112 -12.33 -4.72 -3.54
C GLY A 112 -12.11 -3.22 -3.81
N ALA A 113 -13.19 -2.46 -3.99
CA ALA A 113 -13.10 -1.01 -4.24
C ALA A 113 -12.56 -0.24 -3.03
N PHE A 114 -13.00 -0.58 -1.80
CA PHE A 114 -12.51 0.07 -0.58
C PHE A 114 -11.06 -0.30 -0.26
N THR A 115 -10.66 -1.55 -0.46
CA THR A 115 -9.26 -1.97 -0.31
C THR A 115 -8.36 -1.29 -1.34
N LEU A 116 -8.80 -1.22 -2.61
CA LEU A 116 -8.08 -0.49 -3.64
C LEU A 116 -8.00 1.01 -3.31
N ARG A 117 -9.11 1.64 -2.90
CA ARG A 117 -9.14 3.04 -2.48
C ARG A 117 -8.19 3.29 -1.30
N ALA A 118 -8.20 2.42 -0.29
CA ALA A 118 -7.31 2.52 0.85
C ALA A 118 -5.86 2.41 0.40
N ARG A 119 -5.53 1.43 -0.46
CA ARG A 119 -4.18 1.28 -1.02
C ARG A 119 -3.76 2.53 -1.80
N LEU A 120 -4.63 3.06 -2.66
CA LEU A 120 -4.36 4.26 -3.44
C LEU A 120 -4.18 5.49 -2.56
N ALA A 121 -4.97 5.61 -1.48
CA ALA A 121 -4.84 6.70 -0.51
C ALA A 121 -3.52 6.60 0.27
N THR A 122 -3.09 5.40 0.67
CA THR A 122 -1.84 5.20 1.43
C THR A 122 -0.60 5.07 0.54
N LEU A 123 -0.73 5.09 -0.79
CA LEU A 123 0.41 4.99 -1.71
C LEU A 123 1.49 6.04 -1.42
N HIS A 124 1.13 7.23 -0.96
CA HIS A 124 2.09 8.30 -0.63
C HIS A 124 2.85 8.06 0.69
N LEU A 125 2.38 7.14 1.52
CA LEU A 125 3.02 6.74 2.79
C LEU A 125 3.84 5.45 2.63
N ASP A 126 3.84 4.86 1.43
CA ASP A 126 4.57 3.64 1.14
C ASP A 126 6.08 3.96 1.15
N PRO A 127 6.88 3.41 2.09
CA PRO A 127 8.31 3.73 2.23
C PRO A 127 9.12 3.42 0.96
N TYR A 128 8.60 2.52 0.12
CA TYR A 128 9.21 2.12 -1.14
C TYR A 128 8.87 3.05 -2.31
N ARG A 129 8.03 4.08 -2.11
CA ARG A 129 7.63 5.02 -3.16
C ARG A 129 8.72 6.03 -3.50
N ASP A 130 9.51 6.44 -2.50
CA ASP A 130 10.52 7.50 -2.60
C ASP A 130 11.96 6.96 -2.67
N ILE A 131 12.14 5.65 -2.90
CA ILE A 131 13.45 5.13 -3.29
C ILE A 131 13.73 5.67 -4.70
N GLU A 132 14.61 6.66 -4.79
CA GLU A 132 15.05 7.26 -6.05
C GLU A 132 15.52 6.17 -7.04
N ARG A 133 14.90 6.21 -8.22
CA ARG A 133 15.01 5.23 -9.32
C ARG A 133 16.30 5.30 -10.13
#